data_AF-A0A2G9Y5K1-F1
#
_entry.id   AF-A0A2G9Y5K1-F1
#
_cell.length_a   1.000
_cell.length_b   1.000
_cell.length_c   1.000
_cell.angle_alpha   90.00
_cell.angle_beta   90.00
_cell.angle_gamma   90.00
#
_symmetry.space_group_name_H-M   'P 1'
#
loop_
_entity.id
_entity.type
_entity.pdbx_description
1 polymer ?
#
loop_
_entity_poly.entity_id
_entity_poly.type
_entity_poly.pdbx_seq_one_letter_code
_entity_poly.pdbx_strand_id
1 'polypeptide(L)'
;MVFSLFISAEKIKEINIEGNIFYEDKVLFKLIKSKVGKEFDRIIFKEDKSTLTSFYRYKGFLDFSITKYDYRVEDDFVYIDIELNEDYITTVSEVKIFSNTVFTDEVLKDIIGIKKNDPLNYSVLSNKQIQIIDKYSSLGYIYADLNFEFIAKENKYRIIIFVNINEGKKTYIRLISGDSLPANLRRVFYNEVGDRKGELYTPENIYLLQQRISYTGLFDYLSFKAIGLEEKSESVDIYFVGAEKKKNWISGASLYQFPNKLKLTTGWGNDNLFNNGEKLSFDLSGAIALLSSPIRTGDKWMYGILKYTMPYVLFNFLSFNSQIGANYEFYEFYKKQDFIIKGGVSKTINFFSVFNNYSYKLSIIDTNVGDINYRYEKVTTNSTDFTFYFDNRDNVLSPANGTYFTVLFEYAGGIFKGYNNYYKYIVEAAYFKTFFSAVTTALRFKTGSIFPYGISQERGISIGEQFKLGGLTSIRGVDEDSLGPLNAIGTHSGNMIVNSNFEMRALVYKFIGITYFFDTGLLYSKTGAFYFDDLIFTGGLGVFAATLFGNIRFDMAKPLNEAGSMKYYFSIGNPF
;
A
#
# COMPACT_ATOMS: atom_id res chain seq x y z
N MET A 1 -1.59 -43.30 14.74
CA MET A 1 -2.48 -44.31 15.33
C MET A 1 -2.96 -43.79 16.67
N VAL A 2 -4.10 -43.09 16.68
CA VAL A 2 -4.99 -42.89 17.83
C VAL A 2 -6.38 -42.94 17.20
N PHE A 3 -7.10 -44.02 17.49
CA PHE A 3 -8.48 -44.24 17.03
C PHE A 3 -9.39 -43.22 17.74
N SER A 4 -9.94 -42.26 17.00
CA SER A 4 -11.14 -41.55 17.46
C SER A 4 -12.34 -42.40 17.09
N LEU A 5 -13.01 -42.96 18.10
CA LEU A 5 -14.30 -43.62 17.96
C LEU A 5 -15.27 -42.70 17.19
N PHE A 6 -15.87 -43.23 16.12
CA PHE A 6 -17.10 -42.69 15.57
C PHE A 6 -18.17 -42.78 16.66
N ILE A 7 -18.44 -41.66 17.31
CA ILE A 7 -19.65 -41.47 18.10
C ILE A 7 -20.78 -41.29 17.07
N SER A 8 -21.86 -42.07 17.22
CA SER A 8 -23.13 -41.84 16.53
C SER A 8 -23.44 -40.34 16.56
N ALA A 9 -23.49 -39.69 15.40
CA ALA A 9 -23.83 -38.27 15.37
C ALA A 9 -25.34 -38.16 15.58
N GLU A 10 -25.74 -38.18 16.85
CA GLU A 10 -27.12 -38.07 17.29
C GLU A 10 -27.71 -36.77 16.72
N LYS A 11 -28.79 -36.88 15.94
CA LYS A 11 -29.43 -35.71 15.34
C LYS A 11 -30.40 -35.08 16.33
N ILE A 12 -30.44 -33.75 16.36
CA ILE A 12 -31.40 -33.01 17.15
C ILE A 12 -32.79 -33.23 16.53
N LYS A 13 -33.67 -33.91 17.25
CA LYS A 13 -35.04 -34.19 16.80
C LYS A 13 -36.01 -33.10 17.21
N GLU A 14 -35.78 -32.47 18.34
CA GLU A 14 -36.65 -31.44 18.89
C GLU A 14 -35.87 -30.46 19.77
N ILE A 15 -36.27 -29.20 19.76
CA ILE A 15 -35.80 -28.17 20.67
C ILE A 15 -37.06 -27.53 21.26
N ASN A 16 -37.30 -27.77 22.54
CA ASN A 16 -38.41 -27.19 23.27
C ASN A 16 -37.91 -25.97 24.06
N ILE A 17 -38.58 -24.84 23.90
CA ILE A 17 -38.29 -23.60 24.64
C ILE A 17 -39.56 -23.23 25.39
N GLU A 18 -39.45 -23.10 26.70
CA GLU A 18 -40.55 -22.74 27.59
C GLU A 18 -40.21 -21.49 28.41
N GLY A 19 -41.23 -20.74 28.82
CA GLY A 19 -41.08 -19.55 29.66
C GLY A 19 -40.76 -18.25 28.90
N ASN A 20 -40.69 -18.30 27.56
CA ASN A 20 -40.65 -17.11 26.71
C ASN A 20 -42.06 -16.53 26.49
N ILE A 21 -42.26 -15.29 26.93
CA ILE A 21 -43.51 -14.54 26.88
C ILE A 21 -43.38 -13.38 25.89
N PHE A 22 -42.21 -12.72 25.85
CA PHE A 22 -41.96 -11.52 25.05
C PHE A 22 -41.46 -11.81 23.63
N TYR A 23 -40.85 -12.98 23.40
CA TYR A 23 -40.38 -13.39 22.07
C TYR A 23 -40.88 -14.78 21.71
N GLU A 24 -41.40 -14.92 20.49
CA GLU A 24 -41.80 -16.22 19.95
C GLU A 24 -40.59 -17.15 19.71
N ASP A 25 -40.81 -18.46 19.83
CA ASP A 25 -39.78 -19.49 19.61
C ASP A 25 -39.06 -19.32 18.28
N LYS A 26 -39.79 -18.92 17.23
CA LYS A 26 -39.23 -18.70 15.88
C LYS A 26 -38.12 -17.65 15.87
N VAL A 27 -38.20 -16.64 16.74
CA VAL A 27 -37.15 -15.62 16.90
C VAL A 27 -35.94 -16.24 17.59
N LEU A 28 -36.16 -16.98 18.68
CA LEU A 28 -35.10 -17.63 19.46
C LEU A 28 -34.38 -18.71 18.66
N PHE A 29 -35.13 -19.50 17.88
CA PHE A 29 -34.59 -20.48 16.95
C PHE A 29 -33.72 -19.86 15.88
N LYS A 30 -33.97 -18.63 15.43
CA LYS A 30 -33.07 -17.95 14.47
C LYS A 30 -31.74 -17.54 15.10
N LEU A 31 -31.74 -17.24 16.40
CA LEU A 31 -30.55 -16.77 17.13
C LEU A 31 -29.57 -17.91 17.44
N ILE A 32 -30.10 -19.06 17.87
CA ILE A 32 -29.28 -20.23 18.19
C ILE A 32 -28.79 -20.95 16.93
N LYS A 33 -27.61 -21.55 17.02
CA LYS A 33 -26.99 -22.34 15.95
C LYS A 33 -27.52 -23.78 15.92
N SER A 34 -27.92 -24.35 17.05
CA SER A 34 -28.60 -25.64 17.13
C SER A 34 -29.90 -25.64 16.32
N LYS A 35 -30.10 -26.64 15.45
CA LYS A 35 -31.31 -26.77 14.61
C LYS A 35 -31.81 -28.20 14.62
N VAL A 36 -33.14 -28.35 14.59
CA VAL A 36 -33.79 -29.63 14.33
C VAL A 36 -33.30 -30.21 12.99
N GLY A 37 -32.95 -31.50 12.99
CA GLY A 37 -32.41 -32.26 11.87
C GLY A 37 -30.88 -32.17 11.69
N LYS A 38 -30.17 -31.35 12.47
CA LYS A 38 -28.69 -31.25 12.46
C LYS A 38 -28.07 -32.15 13.52
N GLU A 39 -26.80 -32.50 13.31
CA GLU A 39 -26.01 -33.23 14.31
C GLU A 39 -25.83 -32.39 15.57
N PHE A 40 -25.93 -33.03 16.73
CA PHE A 40 -25.74 -32.37 18.02
C PHE A 40 -24.25 -32.13 18.28
N ASP A 41 -23.90 -30.89 18.59
CA ASP A 41 -22.56 -30.48 18.99
C ASP A 41 -22.63 -29.80 20.36
N ARG A 42 -21.91 -30.37 21.33
CA ARG A 42 -21.87 -29.89 22.72
C ARG A 42 -21.24 -28.50 22.85
N ILE A 43 -20.32 -28.12 21.96
CA ILE A 43 -19.71 -26.79 21.94
C ILE A 43 -20.77 -25.79 21.48
N ILE A 44 -21.46 -26.09 20.38
CA ILE A 44 -22.54 -25.25 19.85
C ILE A 44 -23.66 -25.08 20.90
N PHE A 45 -24.07 -26.16 21.55
CA PHE A 45 -25.08 -26.12 22.62
C PHE A 45 -24.67 -25.16 23.76
N LYS A 46 -23.40 -25.17 24.19
CA LYS A 46 -22.93 -24.22 25.21
C LYS A 46 -22.92 -22.77 24.69
N GLU A 47 -22.52 -22.55 23.44
CA GLU A 47 -22.53 -21.22 22.82
C GLU A 47 -23.95 -20.64 22.67
N ASP A 48 -24.93 -21.49 22.37
CA ASP A 48 -26.33 -21.09 22.23
C ASP A 48 -26.90 -20.54 23.53
N LYS A 49 -26.55 -21.13 24.68
CA LYS A 49 -26.91 -20.60 26.01
C LYS A 49 -26.42 -19.17 26.20
N SER A 50 -25.15 -18.92 25.87
CA SER A 50 -24.56 -17.58 25.95
C SER A 50 -25.20 -16.61 24.95
N THR A 51 -25.56 -17.09 23.76
CA THR A 51 -26.21 -16.31 22.70
C THR A 51 -27.60 -15.83 23.14
N LEU A 52 -28.43 -16.73 23.67
CA LEU A 52 -29.75 -16.38 24.23
C LEU A 52 -29.61 -15.38 25.37
N THR A 53 -28.73 -15.66 26.34
CA THR A 53 -28.47 -14.75 27.47
C THR A 53 -28.06 -13.36 27.00
N SER A 54 -27.19 -13.28 25.99
CA SER A 54 -26.70 -12.01 25.46
C SER A 54 -27.79 -11.26 24.70
N PHE A 55 -28.64 -11.96 23.94
CA PHE A 55 -29.78 -11.37 23.24
C PHE A 55 -30.78 -10.74 24.21
N TYR A 56 -31.20 -11.46 25.25
CA TYR A 56 -32.15 -10.94 26.25
C TYR A 56 -31.58 -9.76 27.03
N ARG A 57 -30.33 -9.86 27.49
CA ARG A 57 -29.65 -8.73 28.14
C ARG A 57 -29.51 -7.53 27.22
N TYR A 58 -29.24 -7.75 25.92
CA TYR A 58 -29.18 -6.69 24.92
C TYR A 58 -30.53 -5.97 24.76
N LYS A 59 -31.63 -6.70 24.95
CA LYS A 59 -33.02 -6.20 24.88
C LYS A 59 -33.53 -5.62 26.19
N GLY A 60 -32.71 -5.51 27.23
CA GLY A 60 -33.07 -4.87 28.50
C GLY A 60 -33.62 -5.82 29.57
N PHE A 61 -33.61 -7.14 29.35
CA PHE A 61 -33.98 -8.12 30.36
C PHE A 61 -32.78 -8.40 31.26
N LEU A 62 -32.57 -7.57 32.28
CA LEU A 62 -31.37 -7.60 33.12
C LEU A 62 -31.35 -8.80 34.08
N ASP A 63 -32.52 -9.15 34.58
CA ASP A 63 -32.74 -10.29 35.49
C ASP A 63 -33.02 -11.59 34.72
N PHE A 64 -32.83 -11.60 33.39
CA PHE A 64 -32.98 -12.78 32.55
C PHE A 64 -32.11 -13.93 33.05
N SER A 65 -32.72 -15.09 33.21
CA SER A 65 -32.03 -16.31 33.58
C SER A 65 -32.59 -17.51 32.84
N ILE A 66 -31.72 -18.48 32.56
CA ILE A 66 -32.11 -19.76 31.99
C ILE A 66 -32.17 -20.73 33.17
N THR A 67 -33.39 -21.05 33.61
CA THR A 67 -33.67 -21.86 34.80
C THR A 67 -33.36 -23.34 34.55
N LYS A 68 -33.58 -23.82 33.33
CA LYS A 68 -33.23 -25.16 32.87
C LYS A 68 -32.57 -25.10 31.50
N TYR A 69 -31.44 -25.80 31.35
CA TYR A 69 -30.72 -25.88 30.07
C TYR A 69 -30.08 -27.27 29.95
N ASP A 70 -30.87 -28.23 29.46
CA ASP A 70 -30.47 -29.63 29.44
C ASP A 70 -30.80 -30.29 28.09
N TYR A 71 -30.23 -31.47 27.86
CA TYR A 71 -30.55 -32.29 26.70
C TYR A 71 -30.65 -33.76 27.11
N ARG A 72 -31.53 -34.50 26.44
CA ARG A 72 -31.69 -35.95 26.60
C ARG A 72 -31.50 -36.68 25.28
N VAL A 73 -31.00 -37.92 25.38
CA VAL A 73 -30.72 -38.79 24.24
C VAL A 73 -31.67 -39.97 24.29
N GLU A 74 -32.49 -40.14 23.27
CA GLU A 74 -33.45 -41.25 23.13
C GLU A 74 -33.44 -41.74 21.68
N ASP A 75 -33.33 -43.06 21.47
CA ASP A 75 -33.37 -43.72 20.15
C ASP A 75 -32.43 -43.08 19.07
N ASP A 76 -31.17 -42.80 19.42
CA ASP A 76 -30.18 -42.10 18.55
C ASP A 76 -30.53 -40.65 18.18
N PHE A 77 -31.49 -40.04 18.88
CA PHE A 77 -31.88 -38.64 18.71
C PHE A 77 -31.65 -37.81 19.98
N VAL A 78 -31.31 -36.52 19.79
CA VAL A 78 -31.18 -35.54 20.88
C VAL A 78 -32.43 -34.67 20.96
N TYR A 79 -32.93 -34.48 22.17
CA TYR A 79 -33.98 -33.55 22.53
C TYR A 79 -33.41 -32.49 23.46
N ILE A 80 -33.58 -31.21 23.11
CA ILE A 80 -33.07 -30.08 23.89
C ILE A 80 -34.23 -29.41 24.62
N ASP A 81 -34.12 -29.25 25.94
CA ASP A 81 -35.12 -28.61 26.78
C ASP A 81 -34.53 -27.34 27.42
N ILE A 82 -35.11 -26.19 27.07
CA ILE A 82 -34.68 -24.87 27.53
C ILE A 82 -35.84 -24.20 28.26
N GLU A 83 -35.65 -23.86 29.53
CA GLU A 83 -36.62 -23.11 30.32
C GLU A 83 -36.05 -21.73 30.65
N LEU A 84 -36.81 -20.70 30.31
CA LEU A 84 -36.42 -19.31 30.40
C LEU A 84 -37.23 -18.61 31.50
N ASN A 85 -36.57 -17.73 32.25
CA ASN A 85 -37.22 -16.72 33.04
C ASN A 85 -36.81 -15.35 32.46
N GLU A 86 -37.71 -14.77 31.66
CA GLU A 86 -37.46 -13.49 31.00
C GLU A 86 -37.43 -12.32 31.98
N ASP A 87 -38.26 -12.35 33.03
CA ASP A 87 -38.59 -11.20 33.88
C ASP A 87 -39.09 -10.01 33.02
N TYR A 88 -39.11 -8.77 33.55
CA TYR A 88 -39.54 -7.58 32.81
C TYR A 88 -38.39 -6.86 32.12
N ILE A 89 -38.73 -6.14 31.05
CA ILE A 89 -37.81 -5.25 30.33
C ILE A 89 -37.50 -4.03 31.18
N THR A 90 -36.23 -3.82 31.49
CA THR A 90 -35.74 -2.59 32.09
C THR A 90 -35.53 -1.52 31.01
N THR A 91 -36.22 -0.39 31.16
CA THR A 91 -36.20 0.72 30.19
C THR A 91 -35.65 2.01 30.78
N VAL A 92 -35.06 2.83 29.93
CA VAL A 92 -34.50 4.14 30.29
C VAL A 92 -35.61 5.18 30.35
N SER A 93 -35.80 5.79 31.51
CA SER A 93 -36.79 6.84 31.70
C SER A 93 -36.25 8.23 31.37
N GLU A 94 -34.99 8.50 31.73
CA GLU A 94 -34.33 9.79 31.55
C GLU A 94 -32.81 9.60 31.61
N VAL A 95 -32.07 10.45 30.88
CA VAL A 95 -30.61 10.53 30.95
C VAL A 95 -30.24 11.93 31.44
N LYS A 96 -29.53 12.00 32.56
CA LYS A 96 -29.06 13.25 33.16
C LYS A 96 -27.55 13.26 33.17
N ILE A 97 -26.95 14.33 32.65
CA ILE A 97 -25.50 14.48 32.54
C ILE A 97 -25.06 15.54 33.54
N PHE A 98 -23.94 15.29 34.22
CA PHE A 98 -23.38 16.20 35.21
C PHE A 98 -21.89 16.39 34.97
N SER A 99 -21.39 17.54 35.43
CA SER A 99 -19.96 17.87 35.46
C SER A 99 -19.29 17.92 34.08
N ASN A 100 -20.07 18.19 33.03
CA ASN A 100 -19.60 18.45 31.67
C ASN A 100 -19.49 19.95 31.39
N THR A 101 -18.27 20.49 31.44
CA THR A 101 -17.98 21.90 31.12
C THR A 101 -17.33 22.07 29.74
N VAL A 102 -16.68 21.02 29.23
CA VAL A 102 -16.00 21.02 27.92
C VAL A 102 -17.00 20.80 26.77
N PHE A 103 -17.98 19.92 26.97
CA PHE A 103 -19.03 19.63 25.99
C PHE A 103 -20.40 19.95 26.55
N THR A 104 -21.29 20.42 25.67
CA THR A 104 -22.69 20.64 26.03
C THR A 104 -23.43 19.31 26.19
N ASP A 105 -24.51 19.34 26.97
CA ASP A 105 -25.42 18.20 27.14
C ASP A 105 -25.90 17.63 25.80
N GLU A 106 -26.17 18.49 24.82
CA GLU A 106 -26.68 18.09 23.51
C GLU A 106 -25.68 17.21 22.75
N VAL A 107 -24.40 17.60 22.75
CA VAL A 107 -23.33 16.84 22.10
C VAL A 107 -23.17 15.48 22.76
N LEU A 108 -23.16 15.44 24.10
CA LEU A 108 -23.00 14.18 24.83
C LEU A 108 -24.23 13.28 24.71
N LYS A 109 -25.45 13.84 24.71
CA LYS A 109 -26.69 13.10 24.48
C LYS A 109 -26.75 12.50 23.07
N ASP A 110 -26.27 13.21 22.06
CA ASP A 110 -26.17 12.69 20.70
C ASP A 110 -25.22 11.49 20.60
N ILE A 111 -24.03 11.61 21.22
CA ILE A 111 -23.06 10.50 21.27
C ILE A 111 -23.65 9.30 22.03
N ILE A 112 -24.27 9.52 23.19
CA ILE A 112 -24.93 8.46 23.97
C ILE A 112 -26.04 7.80 23.13
N GLY A 113 -26.86 8.59 22.43
CA GLY A 113 -27.85 8.11 21.47
C GLY A 113 -29.00 7.30 22.09
N ILE A 114 -29.19 7.37 23.41
CA ILE A 114 -30.24 6.66 24.15
C ILE A 114 -31.43 7.58 24.36
N LYS A 115 -32.62 7.12 23.98
CA LYS A 115 -33.88 7.84 24.08
C LYS A 115 -34.73 7.30 25.23
N LYS A 116 -35.75 8.08 25.58
CA LYS A 116 -36.77 7.64 26.56
C LYS A 116 -37.47 6.38 26.05
N ASN A 117 -37.65 5.42 26.96
CA ASN A 117 -38.21 4.08 26.76
C ASN A 117 -37.31 3.09 25.99
N ASP A 118 -36.07 3.46 25.65
CA ASP A 118 -35.13 2.48 25.10
C ASP A 118 -34.79 1.42 26.15
N PRO A 119 -34.55 0.16 25.74
CA PRO A 119 -34.10 -0.89 26.64
C PRO A 119 -32.72 -0.58 27.21
N LEU A 120 -32.50 -0.83 28.50
CA LEU A 120 -31.20 -0.61 29.13
C LEU A 120 -30.21 -1.67 28.65
N ASN A 121 -29.06 -1.23 28.15
CA ASN A 121 -28.03 -2.12 27.62
C ASN A 121 -26.64 -1.68 28.07
N TYR A 122 -26.05 -2.46 28.98
CA TYR A 122 -24.72 -2.15 29.53
C TYR A 122 -23.62 -2.19 28.47
N SER A 123 -23.66 -3.11 27.50
CA SER A 123 -22.65 -3.19 26.44
C SER A 123 -22.69 -1.97 25.52
N VAL A 124 -23.88 -1.48 25.19
CA VAL A 124 -24.03 -0.23 24.42
C VAL A 124 -23.47 0.94 25.23
N LEU A 125 -23.83 1.06 26.51
CA LEU A 125 -23.34 2.12 27.39
C LEU A 125 -21.82 2.08 27.53
N SER A 126 -21.19 0.92 27.72
CA SER A 126 -19.73 0.79 27.77
C SER A 126 -19.06 1.24 26.47
N ASN A 127 -19.64 0.93 25.30
CA ASN A 127 -19.13 1.44 24.03
C ASN A 127 -19.27 2.97 23.94
N LYS A 128 -20.37 3.53 24.45
CA LYS A 128 -20.58 4.99 24.51
C LYS A 128 -19.61 5.69 25.46
N GLN A 129 -19.30 5.07 26.61
CA GLN A 129 -18.29 5.53 27.55
C GLN A 129 -16.93 5.70 26.85
N ILE A 130 -16.48 4.68 26.11
CA ILE A 130 -15.23 4.72 25.34
C ILE A 130 -15.25 5.86 24.32
N GLN A 131 -16.33 5.99 23.53
CA GLN A 131 -16.47 7.05 22.52
C GLN A 131 -16.37 8.47 23.13
N ILE A 132 -16.96 8.67 24.31
CA ILE A 132 -16.90 9.96 25.00
C ILE A 132 -15.48 10.20 25.54
N ILE A 133 -14.87 9.21 26.20
CA ILE A 133 -13.49 9.31 26.72
C ILE A 133 -12.49 9.59 25.58
N ASP A 134 -12.65 8.94 24.43
CA ASP A 134 -11.83 9.19 23.24
C ASP A 134 -11.98 10.65 22.74
N LYS A 135 -13.21 11.17 22.77
CA LYS A 135 -13.49 12.56 22.40
C LYS A 135 -12.80 13.55 23.34
N TYR A 136 -12.85 13.32 24.65
CA TYR A 136 -12.10 14.12 25.64
C TYR A 136 -10.58 13.99 25.44
N SER A 137 -10.09 12.76 25.24
CA SER A 137 -8.68 12.47 25.02
C SER A 137 -8.12 13.17 23.79
N SER A 138 -8.91 13.30 22.72
CA SER A 138 -8.53 14.03 21.49
C SER A 138 -8.29 15.53 21.72
N LEU A 139 -8.83 16.10 22.80
CA LEU A 139 -8.64 17.49 23.21
C LEU A 139 -7.57 17.65 24.32
N GLY A 140 -6.87 16.57 24.67
CA GLY A 140 -5.84 16.54 25.71
C GLY A 140 -6.35 16.26 27.12
N TYR A 141 -7.63 15.93 27.31
CA TYR A 141 -8.21 15.52 28.59
C TYR A 141 -8.05 14.01 28.79
N ILE A 142 -6.81 13.55 28.95
CA ILE A 142 -6.46 12.12 29.00
C ILE A 142 -6.85 11.43 30.32
N TYR A 143 -7.11 12.21 31.36
CA TYR A 143 -7.57 11.72 32.66
C TYR A 143 -9.10 11.76 32.79
N ALA A 144 -9.80 12.05 31.69
CA ALA A 144 -11.24 12.04 31.68
C ALA A 144 -11.76 10.65 32.03
N ASP A 145 -12.68 10.61 32.98
CA ASP A 145 -13.36 9.39 33.41
C ASP A 145 -14.86 9.62 33.38
N LEU A 146 -15.61 8.56 33.07
CA LEU A 146 -17.05 8.62 32.94
C LEU A 146 -17.65 7.41 33.64
N ASN A 147 -18.57 7.64 34.56
CA ASN A 147 -19.29 6.59 35.26
C ASN A 147 -20.80 6.74 35.06
N PHE A 148 -21.47 5.61 34.79
CA PHE A 148 -22.93 5.55 34.72
C PHE A 148 -23.48 5.04 36.04
N GLU A 149 -24.36 5.83 36.65
CA GLU A 149 -25.14 5.43 37.82
C GLU A 149 -26.60 5.21 37.43
N PHE A 150 -27.19 4.12 37.93
CA PHE A 150 -28.54 3.68 37.56
C PHE A 150 -29.45 3.77 38.79
N ILE A 151 -30.47 4.61 38.71
CA ILE A 151 -31.43 4.80 39.82
C ILE A 151 -32.83 4.42 39.35
N ALA A 152 -33.51 3.57 40.12
CA ALA A 152 -34.90 3.20 39.88
C ALA A 152 -35.85 4.39 40.04
N LYS A 153 -36.80 4.52 39.12
CA LYS A 153 -37.85 5.54 39.09
C LYS A 153 -39.19 4.83 39.04
N GLU A 154 -40.05 5.06 40.02
CA GLU A 154 -41.36 4.38 40.20
C GLU A 154 -41.24 2.89 40.54
N ASN A 155 -40.47 2.11 39.78
CA ASN A 155 -40.21 0.68 40.00
C ASN A 155 -38.80 0.27 39.55
N LYS A 156 -38.40 -0.99 39.81
CA LYS A 156 -37.07 -1.51 39.48
C LYS A 156 -36.77 -1.65 37.96
N TYR A 157 -37.79 -1.53 37.11
CA TYR A 157 -37.68 -1.72 35.65
C TYR A 157 -37.69 -0.40 34.87
N ARG A 158 -37.77 0.74 35.54
CA ARG A 158 -37.68 2.07 34.95
C ARG A 158 -36.49 2.78 35.58
N ILE A 159 -35.45 3.02 34.80
CA ILE A 159 -34.16 3.53 35.30
C ILE A 159 -33.89 4.94 34.80
N ILE A 160 -33.43 5.82 35.68
CA ILE A 160 -32.76 7.08 35.32
C ILE A 160 -31.27 6.79 35.24
N ILE A 161 -30.65 7.16 34.12
CA ILE A 161 -29.20 7.08 33.93
C ILE A 161 -28.59 8.42 34.33
N PHE A 162 -27.75 8.42 35.35
CA PHE A 162 -26.90 9.53 35.72
C PHE A 162 -25.54 9.32 35.09
N VAL A 163 -25.12 10.26 34.25
CA VAL A 163 -23.82 10.27 33.59
C VAL A 163 -22.93 11.23 34.35
N ASN A 164 -22.05 10.68 35.18
CA ASN A 164 -21.12 11.44 35.99
C ASN A 164 -19.78 11.50 35.26
N ILE A 165 -19.42 12.69 34.78
CA ILE A 165 -18.18 12.90 34.03
C ILE A 165 -17.18 13.61 34.94
N ASN A 166 -15.99 13.04 35.06
CA ASN A 166 -14.83 13.75 35.56
C ASN A 166 -13.96 14.10 34.36
N GLU A 167 -14.01 15.35 33.90
CA GLU A 167 -13.29 15.76 32.69
C GLU A 167 -11.76 15.76 32.87
N GLY A 168 -11.29 15.80 34.13
CA GLY A 168 -9.87 15.92 34.42
C GLY A 168 -9.27 17.24 33.91
N LYS A 169 -7.95 17.32 33.92
CA LYS A 169 -7.20 18.48 33.42
C LYS A 169 -6.60 18.18 32.05
N LYS A 170 -6.34 19.24 31.28
CA LYS A 170 -5.54 19.14 30.06
C LYS A 170 -4.11 18.75 30.42
N THR A 171 -3.55 17.87 29.62
CA THR A 171 -2.16 17.43 29.76
C THR A 171 -1.31 17.94 28.63
N TYR A 172 -0.13 18.45 28.97
CA TYR A 172 0.82 19.06 28.05
C TYR A 172 2.13 18.28 28.03
N ILE A 173 2.80 18.31 26.88
CA ILE A 173 4.12 17.71 26.71
C ILE A 173 5.16 18.66 27.32
N ARG A 174 5.87 18.21 28.35
CA ARG A 174 6.99 18.96 28.95
C ARG A 174 8.30 18.66 28.22
N LEU A 175 8.55 17.40 27.94
CA LEU A 175 9.77 16.91 27.28
C LEU A 175 9.47 15.68 26.44
N ILE A 176 10.13 15.61 25.28
CA ILE A 176 10.31 14.36 24.53
C ILE A 176 11.81 14.08 24.50
N SER A 177 12.24 12.98 25.12
CA SER A 177 13.65 12.59 25.20
C SER A 177 13.92 11.30 24.44
N GLY A 178 15.02 11.32 23.69
CA GLY A 178 15.62 10.16 23.03
C GLY A 178 16.94 9.75 23.68
N ASP A 179 17.21 10.16 24.92
CA ASP A 179 18.53 9.97 25.54
C ASP A 179 18.83 8.48 25.84
N SER A 180 17.79 7.66 25.93
CA SER A 180 17.95 6.21 26.05
C SER A 180 18.21 5.50 24.71
N LEU A 181 18.10 6.21 23.59
CA LEU A 181 18.41 5.68 22.26
C LEU A 181 19.92 5.59 22.03
N PRO A 182 20.36 4.67 21.15
CA PRO A 182 21.73 4.64 20.64
C PRO A 182 22.20 6.02 20.16
N ALA A 183 23.42 6.42 20.52
CA ALA A 183 23.95 7.76 20.26
C ALA A 183 23.91 8.16 18.77
N ASN A 184 24.12 7.19 17.89
CA ASN A 184 24.08 7.34 16.44
C ASN A 184 22.68 7.50 15.82
N LEU A 185 21.62 7.43 16.63
CA LEU A 185 20.24 7.66 16.19
C LEU A 185 19.64 8.95 16.75
N ARG A 186 20.24 9.50 17.82
CA ARG A 186 19.69 10.66 18.54
C ARG A 186 19.53 11.89 17.64
N ARG A 187 20.49 12.15 16.75
CA ARG A 187 20.41 13.28 15.82
C ARG A 187 19.18 13.19 14.91
N VAL A 188 18.97 12.00 14.31
CA VAL A 188 17.81 11.73 13.46
C VAL A 188 16.51 11.81 14.25
N PHE A 189 16.49 11.21 15.45
CA PHE A 189 15.35 11.30 16.35
C PHE A 189 14.94 12.75 16.63
N TYR A 190 15.87 13.60 17.06
CA TYR A 190 15.55 15.00 17.38
C TYR A 190 15.18 15.83 16.14
N ASN A 191 15.70 15.50 14.96
CA ASN A 191 15.25 16.11 13.70
C ASN A 191 13.78 15.79 13.39
N GLU A 192 13.33 14.56 13.67
CA GLU A 192 11.94 14.12 13.43
C GLU A 192 10.96 14.61 14.51
N VAL A 193 11.43 14.70 15.76
CA VAL A 193 10.63 15.19 16.89
C VAL A 193 10.34 16.68 16.75
N GLY A 194 11.35 17.48 16.43
CA GLY A 194 11.26 18.94 16.44
C GLY A 194 11.07 19.50 17.85
N ASP A 195 10.58 20.74 17.95
CA ASP A 195 10.14 21.30 19.23
C ASP A 195 8.65 21.04 19.43
N ARG A 196 8.30 20.36 20.53
CA ARG A 196 6.92 20.01 20.90
C ARG A 196 6.59 20.39 22.34
N LYS A 197 7.46 21.15 22.99
CA LYS A 197 7.25 21.55 24.38
C LYS A 197 6.03 22.46 24.46
N GLY A 198 5.10 22.14 25.37
CA GLY A 198 3.85 22.85 25.55
C GLY A 198 2.73 22.45 24.59
N GLU A 199 2.97 21.52 23.65
CA GLU A 199 1.88 20.93 22.86
C GLU A 199 0.95 20.09 23.75
N LEU A 200 -0.32 19.95 23.35
CA LEU A 200 -1.26 19.04 24.02
C LEU A 200 -0.80 17.60 23.83
N TYR A 201 -0.73 16.87 24.93
CA TYR A 201 -0.49 15.44 24.89
C TYR A 201 -1.76 14.71 24.46
N THR A 202 -1.69 14.00 23.35
CA THR A 202 -2.67 12.97 22.98
C THR A 202 -1.92 11.69 22.62
N PRO A 203 -2.42 10.50 23.01
CA PRO A 203 -1.77 9.23 22.65
C PRO A 203 -1.60 9.07 21.13
N GLU A 204 -2.57 9.54 20.35
CA GLU A 204 -2.55 9.51 18.89
C GLU A 204 -1.37 10.31 18.31
N ASN A 205 -1.13 11.53 18.79
CA ASN A 205 -0.04 12.37 18.28
C ASN A 205 1.34 11.74 18.56
N ILE A 206 1.51 11.11 19.72
CA ILE A 206 2.77 10.44 20.07
C ILE A 206 2.95 9.16 19.26
N TYR A 207 1.88 8.42 19.01
CA TYR A 207 1.90 7.25 18.14
C TYR A 207 2.24 7.63 16.69
N LEU A 208 1.66 8.70 16.14
CA LEU A 208 2.00 9.23 14.81
C LEU A 208 3.47 9.69 14.75
N LEU A 209 3.99 10.29 15.81
CA LEU A 209 5.40 10.65 15.92
C LEU A 209 6.31 9.41 15.95
N GLN A 210 5.96 8.39 16.75
CA GLN A 210 6.66 7.10 16.76
C GLN A 210 6.67 6.46 15.38
N GLN A 211 5.54 6.45 14.66
CA GLN A 211 5.46 5.94 13.29
C GLN A 211 6.36 6.71 12.34
N ARG A 212 6.32 8.05 12.37
CA ARG A 212 7.19 8.91 11.56
C ARG A 212 8.67 8.59 11.76
N ILE A 213 9.11 8.50 13.01
CA ILE A 213 10.50 8.16 13.35
C ILE A 213 10.83 6.73 12.87
N SER A 214 9.90 5.79 13.03
CA SER A 214 10.08 4.40 12.56
C SER A 214 10.22 4.33 11.02
N TYR A 215 9.51 5.17 10.27
CA TYR A 215 9.58 5.26 8.82
C TYR A 215 10.92 5.80 8.28
N THR A 216 11.80 6.34 9.13
CA THR A 216 13.20 6.59 8.75
C THR A 216 13.92 5.30 8.33
N GLY A 217 13.46 4.16 8.84
CA GLY A 217 14.01 2.83 8.57
C GLY A 217 15.27 2.53 9.40
N LEU A 218 15.61 3.37 10.38
CA LEU A 218 16.83 3.25 11.18
C LEU A 218 16.65 2.43 12.47
N PHE A 219 15.41 2.17 12.87
CA PHE A 219 15.07 1.50 14.12
C PHE A 219 14.59 0.07 13.84
N ASP A 220 15.11 -0.91 14.58
CA ASP A 220 14.61 -2.28 14.57
C ASP A 220 13.27 -2.35 15.32
N TYR A 221 13.24 -1.68 16.48
CA TYR A 221 12.03 -1.32 17.19
C TYR A 221 12.18 0.06 17.82
N LEU A 222 11.06 0.74 17.97
CA LEU A 222 10.95 2.01 18.68
C LEU A 222 9.69 1.97 19.53
N SER A 223 9.79 2.34 20.79
CA SER A 223 8.68 2.44 21.74
C SER A 223 8.84 3.68 22.59
N PHE A 224 7.79 4.08 23.29
CA PHE A 224 7.83 5.21 24.20
C PHE A 224 7.19 4.88 25.55
N LYS A 225 7.63 5.59 26.59
CA LYS A 225 7.02 5.59 27.93
C LYS A 225 6.67 7.02 28.29
N ALA A 226 5.45 7.23 28.78
CA ALA A 226 5.01 8.53 29.25
C ALA A 226 5.01 8.53 30.80
N ILE A 227 5.83 9.40 31.39
CA ILE A 227 5.96 9.58 32.84
C ILE A 227 5.10 10.76 33.28
N GLY A 228 4.40 10.63 34.41
CA GLY A 228 3.45 11.61 34.92
C GLY A 228 1.98 11.27 34.66
N LEU A 229 1.71 10.21 33.88
CA LEU A 229 0.34 9.78 33.58
C LEU A 229 -0.34 9.12 34.79
N GLU A 230 0.36 8.25 35.50
CA GLU A 230 -0.20 7.55 36.67
C GLU A 230 -0.50 8.53 37.81
N GLU A 231 0.32 9.57 37.95
CA GLU A 231 0.16 10.65 38.94
C GLU A 231 -0.86 11.72 38.52
N LYS A 232 -1.50 11.57 37.35
CA LYS A 232 -2.43 12.55 36.78
C LYS A 232 -1.85 13.97 36.65
N SER A 233 -0.58 14.07 36.26
CA SER A 233 0.14 15.34 36.10
C SER A 233 -0.38 16.15 34.89
N GLU A 234 -0.44 17.48 35.04
CA GLU A 234 -0.73 18.41 33.92
C GLU A 234 0.39 18.45 32.87
N SER A 235 1.58 17.96 33.23
CA SER A 235 2.76 17.93 32.37
C SER A 235 3.38 16.54 32.37
N VAL A 236 3.59 15.98 31.19
CA VAL A 236 4.15 14.63 31.01
C VAL A 236 5.46 14.67 30.24
N ASP A 237 6.33 13.74 30.58
CA ASP A 237 7.57 13.50 29.85
C ASP A 237 7.47 12.20 29.06
N ILE A 238 7.91 12.24 27.80
CA ILE A 238 7.87 11.10 26.91
C ILE A 238 9.30 10.65 26.63
N TYR A 239 9.62 9.42 27.01
CA TYR A 239 10.92 8.81 26.80
C TYR A 239 10.82 7.74 25.72
N PHE A 240 11.57 7.93 24.64
CA PHE A 240 11.68 6.93 23.58
C PHE A 240 12.82 5.97 23.86
N VAL A 241 12.54 4.68 23.70
CA VAL A 241 13.46 3.54 23.83
C VAL A 241 13.45 2.73 22.52
N GLY A 242 14.59 2.23 22.09
CA GLY A 242 14.69 1.54 20.81
C GLY A 242 16.07 1.01 20.52
N ALA A 243 16.18 0.22 19.46
CA ALA A 243 17.45 -0.33 18.97
C ALA A 243 17.66 0.03 17.48
N GLU A 244 18.93 0.15 17.09
CA GLU A 244 19.29 0.41 15.70
C GLU A 244 19.04 -0.83 14.82
N LYS A 245 18.43 -0.61 13.66
CA LYS A 245 18.33 -1.62 12.62
C LYS A 245 19.67 -1.82 11.94
N LYS A 246 20.01 -3.06 11.57
CA LYS A 246 21.24 -3.34 10.81
C LYS A 246 21.32 -2.45 9.55
N LYS A 247 22.27 -1.50 9.57
CA LYS A 247 22.44 -0.49 8.51
C LYS A 247 23.14 -0.99 7.25
N ASN A 248 24.03 -1.99 7.38
CA ASN A 248 24.74 -2.56 6.23
C ASN A 248 23.96 -3.72 5.63
N TRP A 249 23.75 -3.69 4.33
CA TRP A 249 23.03 -4.73 3.61
C TRP A 249 23.72 -5.10 2.30
N ILE A 250 23.47 -6.33 1.87
CA ILE A 250 23.80 -6.85 0.55
C ILE A 250 22.51 -7.43 0.00
N SER A 251 22.24 -7.21 -1.29
CA SER A 251 21.08 -7.73 -1.99
C SER A 251 21.51 -8.44 -3.27
N GLY A 252 20.71 -9.41 -3.69
CA GLY A 252 20.90 -10.15 -4.92
C GLY A 252 19.55 -10.60 -5.45
N ALA A 253 19.30 -10.37 -6.74
CA ALA A 253 18.10 -10.78 -7.43
C ALA A 253 18.46 -11.32 -8.81
N SER A 254 17.82 -12.41 -9.21
CA SER A 254 17.96 -13.01 -10.53
C SER A 254 16.56 -13.13 -11.14
N LEU A 255 16.42 -12.65 -12.37
CA LEU A 255 15.16 -12.63 -13.11
C LEU A 255 15.39 -13.24 -14.49
N TYR A 256 14.68 -14.31 -14.80
CA TYR A 256 14.65 -14.87 -16.15
C TYR A 256 13.41 -14.38 -16.90
N GLN A 257 13.63 -13.85 -18.10
CA GLN A 257 12.61 -13.39 -19.03
C GLN A 257 12.74 -14.18 -20.34
N PHE A 258 11.80 -15.09 -20.60
CA PHE A 258 11.73 -15.86 -21.84
C PHE A 258 11.41 -14.93 -23.03
N PRO A 259 12.00 -15.11 -24.23
CA PRO A 259 12.77 -16.29 -24.68
C PRO A 259 14.21 -16.43 -24.18
N ASN A 260 14.91 -15.36 -23.80
CA ASN A 260 16.36 -15.48 -23.59
C ASN A 260 17.04 -14.52 -22.61
N LYS A 261 16.37 -13.60 -21.91
CA LYS A 261 17.06 -12.61 -21.06
C LYS A 261 17.18 -13.10 -19.62
N LEU A 262 18.40 -13.27 -19.12
CA LEU A 262 18.68 -13.39 -17.68
C LEU A 262 19.17 -12.04 -17.18
N LYS A 263 18.45 -11.45 -16.24
CA LYS A 263 18.83 -10.24 -15.52
C LYS A 263 19.35 -10.60 -14.13
N LEU A 264 20.55 -10.15 -13.81
CA LEU A 264 21.13 -10.25 -12.48
C LEU A 264 21.25 -8.83 -11.91
N THR A 265 20.81 -8.66 -10.66
CA THR A 265 20.99 -7.43 -9.90
C THR A 265 21.64 -7.77 -8.58
N THR A 266 22.70 -7.06 -8.21
CA THR A 266 23.36 -7.15 -6.91
C THR A 266 23.50 -5.75 -6.34
N GLY A 267 23.29 -5.60 -5.04
CA GLY A 267 23.43 -4.32 -4.37
C GLY A 267 24.21 -4.47 -3.08
N TRP A 268 24.93 -3.41 -2.72
CA TRP A 268 25.50 -3.24 -1.39
C TRP A 268 25.18 -1.83 -0.92
N GLY A 269 24.90 -1.66 0.37
CA GLY A 269 24.64 -0.33 0.90
C GLY A 269 24.76 -0.22 2.41
N ASN A 270 24.73 1.04 2.84
CA ASN A 270 24.67 1.47 4.22
C ASN A 270 23.55 2.51 4.36
N ASP A 271 22.56 2.25 5.21
CA ASP A 271 21.39 3.10 5.40
C ASP A 271 21.57 4.19 6.49
N ASN A 272 22.74 4.29 7.10
CA ASN A 272 23.07 5.27 8.14
C ASN A 272 24.59 5.58 8.17
N LEU A 273 25.12 6.06 7.05
CA LEU A 273 26.56 6.11 6.76
C LEU A 273 27.32 6.97 7.79
N PHE A 274 26.83 8.18 8.06
CA PHE A 274 27.44 9.14 8.98
C PHE A 274 26.60 9.37 10.24
N ASN A 275 25.75 8.39 10.59
CA ASN A 275 24.88 8.44 11.77
C ASN A 275 23.89 9.61 11.77
N ASN A 276 23.43 10.02 10.59
CA ASN A 276 22.46 11.09 10.41
C ASN A 276 21.43 10.73 9.30
N GLY A 277 21.19 9.42 9.14
CA GLY A 277 20.21 8.87 8.21
C GLY A 277 20.64 8.88 6.74
N GLU A 278 21.90 9.23 6.45
CA GLU A 278 22.42 9.19 5.11
C GLU A 278 22.49 7.77 4.57
N LYS A 279 22.05 7.60 3.33
CA LYS A 279 22.04 6.32 2.65
C LYS A 279 23.06 6.35 1.52
N LEU A 280 23.92 5.34 1.46
CA LEU A 280 24.84 5.12 0.35
C LEU A 280 24.60 3.70 -0.17
N SER A 281 24.35 3.56 -1.47
CA SER A 281 24.20 2.25 -2.10
C SER A 281 24.95 2.20 -3.42
N PHE A 282 25.51 1.03 -3.72
CA PHE A 282 26.01 0.68 -5.04
C PHE A 282 25.17 -0.48 -5.57
N ASP A 283 24.47 -0.23 -6.68
CA ASP A 283 23.68 -1.23 -7.38
C ASP A 283 24.36 -1.57 -8.71
N LEU A 284 24.64 -2.84 -8.93
CA LEU A 284 25.10 -3.39 -10.20
C LEU A 284 23.98 -4.24 -10.80
N SER A 285 23.60 -3.97 -12.04
CA SER A 285 22.62 -4.77 -12.76
C SER A 285 23.11 -5.06 -14.16
N GLY A 286 22.83 -6.25 -14.66
CA GLY A 286 23.09 -6.59 -16.05
C GLY A 286 22.10 -7.60 -16.58
N ALA A 287 21.87 -7.56 -17.89
CA ALA A 287 21.07 -8.55 -18.60
C ALA A 287 21.89 -9.18 -19.71
N ILE A 288 21.84 -10.51 -19.79
CA ILE A 288 22.48 -11.31 -20.84
C ILE A 288 21.42 -12.14 -21.58
N ALA A 289 21.55 -12.22 -22.90
CA ALA A 289 20.78 -13.16 -23.73
C ALA A 289 21.43 -14.56 -23.68
N LEU A 290 20.73 -15.57 -23.15
CA LEU A 290 21.22 -16.95 -22.94
C LEU A 290 21.05 -17.87 -24.16
N LEU A 291 20.05 -17.63 -25.01
CA LEU A 291 19.81 -18.37 -26.25
C LEU A 291 19.98 -17.40 -27.43
N SER A 292 21.06 -17.58 -28.18
CA SER A 292 21.29 -16.91 -29.45
C SER A 292 20.35 -17.52 -30.51
N SER A 293 19.26 -16.83 -30.84
CA SER A 293 18.69 -16.98 -32.19
C SER A 293 19.72 -16.38 -33.16
N PRO A 294 20.00 -17.00 -34.32
CA PRO A 294 20.92 -16.44 -35.32
C PRO A 294 20.52 -15.03 -35.82
N ILE A 295 19.33 -14.54 -35.43
CA ILE A 295 18.75 -13.27 -35.89
C ILE A 295 18.74 -12.18 -34.80
N ARG A 296 18.88 -12.50 -33.50
CA ARG A 296 18.66 -11.50 -32.40
C ARG A 296 19.57 -11.70 -31.18
N THR A 297 20.88 -11.57 -31.39
CA THR A 297 21.95 -11.69 -30.37
C THR A 297 22.34 -10.37 -29.68
N GLY A 298 21.63 -9.27 -29.95
CA GLY A 298 22.10 -7.90 -29.68
C GLY A 298 21.99 -7.40 -28.24
N ASP A 299 20.86 -7.61 -27.56
CA ASP A 299 20.53 -6.86 -26.34
C ASP A 299 21.30 -7.37 -25.10
N LYS A 300 22.47 -6.78 -24.87
CA LYS A 300 23.24 -6.94 -23.64
C LYS A 300 23.39 -5.58 -23.00
N TRP A 301 23.11 -5.48 -21.72
CA TRP A 301 23.40 -4.24 -21.01
C TRP A 301 23.89 -4.52 -19.60
N MET A 302 24.68 -3.58 -19.09
CA MET A 302 25.14 -3.56 -17.72
C MET A 302 25.17 -2.12 -17.25
N TYR A 303 24.57 -1.83 -16.09
CA TYR A 303 24.74 -0.56 -15.42
C TYR A 303 25.18 -0.75 -13.98
N GLY A 304 26.10 0.10 -13.55
CA GLY A 304 26.48 0.29 -12.16
C GLY A 304 26.06 1.69 -11.74
N ILE A 305 25.43 1.83 -10.57
CA ILE A 305 25.01 3.12 -10.04
C ILE A 305 25.35 3.22 -8.56
N LEU A 306 26.12 4.24 -8.20
CA LEU A 306 26.34 4.68 -6.84
C LEU A 306 25.31 5.77 -6.51
N LYS A 307 24.54 5.59 -5.45
CA LYS A 307 23.53 6.55 -4.98
C LYS A 307 23.87 7.01 -3.58
N TYR A 308 23.73 8.31 -3.35
CA TYR A 308 23.85 8.91 -2.03
C TYR A 308 22.62 9.78 -1.76
N THR A 309 21.97 9.56 -0.63
CA THR A 309 20.83 10.35 -0.17
C THR A 309 21.13 10.92 1.21
N MET A 310 20.98 12.23 1.34
CA MET A 310 21.04 12.93 2.62
C MET A 310 19.63 13.44 2.96
N PRO A 311 18.95 12.85 3.96
CA PRO A 311 17.54 13.12 4.21
C PRO A 311 17.24 14.54 4.70
N TYR A 312 18.21 15.17 5.37
CA TYR A 312 18.05 16.46 6.02
C TYR A 312 18.96 17.54 5.40
N VAL A 313 18.42 18.33 4.47
CA VAL A 313 19.01 19.59 3.97
C VAL A 313 18.00 20.72 4.09
N LEU A 314 18.51 21.96 4.11
CA LEU A 314 17.71 23.19 4.13
C LEU A 314 16.61 23.16 5.21
N PHE A 315 17.01 23.37 6.48
CA PHE A 315 16.11 23.36 7.65
C PHE A 315 15.34 22.04 7.84
N ASN A 316 15.98 20.91 7.51
CA ASN A 316 15.39 19.56 7.56
C ASN A 316 14.14 19.39 6.68
N PHE A 317 13.92 20.32 5.74
CA PHE A 317 12.72 20.29 4.91
C PHE A 317 12.92 19.40 3.67
N LEU A 318 14.07 19.48 3.01
CA LEU A 318 14.35 18.76 1.77
C LEU A 318 15.34 17.62 2.01
N SER A 319 15.34 16.66 1.10
CA SER A 319 16.39 15.65 0.98
C SER A 319 17.25 15.95 -0.24
N PHE A 320 18.56 15.77 -0.13
CA PHE A 320 19.49 15.86 -1.25
C PHE A 320 19.78 14.46 -1.77
N ASN A 321 19.69 14.27 -3.08
CA ASN A 321 19.99 13.00 -3.74
C ASN A 321 21.08 13.23 -4.77
N SER A 322 22.07 12.36 -4.79
CA SER A 322 23.05 12.30 -5.86
C SER A 322 23.26 10.88 -6.32
N GLN A 323 23.63 10.74 -7.59
CA GLN A 323 23.97 9.46 -8.17
C GLN A 323 25.05 9.61 -9.23
N ILE A 324 25.91 8.60 -9.30
CA ILE A 324 26.92 8.45 -10.35
C ILE A 324 26.67 7.08 -10.97
N GLY A 325 26.36 7.07 -12.26
CA GLY A 325 26.04 5.86 -13.01
C GLY A 325 26.98 5.69 -14.20
N ALA A 326 27.32 4.44 -14.49
CA ALA A 326 27.90 4.04 -15.76
C ALA A 326 27.03 2.94 -16.35
N ASN A 327 26.73 3.03 -17.64
CA ASN A 327 25.89 2.08 -18.34
C ASN A 327 26.51 1.72 -19.67
N TYR A 328 26.46 0.44 -20.02
CA TYR A 328 27.01 -0.09 -21.25
C TYR A 328 25.94 -0.95 -21.91
N GLU A 329 25.51 -0.54 -23.10
CA GLU A 329 24.46 -1.18 -23.88
C GLU A 329 25.00 -1.62 -25.24
N PHE A 330 24.64 -2.83 -25.63
CA PHE A 330 24.86 -3.38 -26.95
C PHE A 330 23.50 -3.57 -27.62
N TYR A 331 23.40 -3.07 -28.85
CA TYR A 331 22.29 -3.35 -29.75
C TYR A 331 22.85 -3.88 -31.07
N GLU A 332 21.95 -4.33 -31.93
CA GLU A 332 22.29 -4.83 -33.26
C GLU A 332 23.13 -3.84 -34.07
N PHE A 333 22.75 -2.56 -34.09
CA PHE A 333 23.38 -1.55 -34.95
C PHE A 333 24.31 -0.57 -34.24
N TYR A 334 24.36 -0.57 -32.91
CA TYR A 334 25.22 0.33 -32.14
C TYR A 334 25.61 -0.19 -30.76
N LYS A 335 26.74 0.29 -30.26
CA LYS A 335 27.13 0.18 -28.85
C LYS A 335 27.06 1.55 -28.21
N LYS A 336 26.58 1.64 -26.97
CA LYS A 336 26.45 2.88 -26.23
C LYS A 336 27.07 2.75 -24.84
N GLN A 337 27.87 3.72 -24.46
CA GLN A 337 28.41 3.86 -23.11
C GLN A 337 27.95 5.19 -22.55
N ASP A 338 27.20 5.15 -21.45
CA ASP A 338 26.75 6.36 -20.76
C ASP A 338 27.49 6.49 -19.43
N PHE A 339 27.99 7.69 -19.15
CA PHE A 339 28.43 8.11 -17.82
C PHE A 339 27.53 9.25 -17.38
N ILE A 340 26.86 9.08 -16.23
CA ILE A 340 25.82 9.97 -15.74
C ILE A 340 26.20 10.42 -14.34
N ILE A 341 26.27 11.73 -14.13
CA ILE A 341 26.26 12.33 -12.80
C ILE A 341 24.94 13.07 -12.67
N LYS A 342 24.20 12.82 -11.59
CA LYS A 342 22.94 13.49 -11.31
C LYS A 342 22.90 13.90 -9.84
N GLY A 343 22.42 15.11 -9.56
CA GLY A 343 22.32 15.66 -8.21
C GLY A 343 21.11 16.58 -8.12
N GLY A 344 20.40 16.54 -7.00
CA GLY A 344 19.13 17.24 -6.88
C GLY A 344 18.55 17.22 -5.48
N VAL A 345 17.41 17.88 -5.34
CA VAL A 345 16.63 17.92 -4.10
C VAL A 345 15.28 17.26 -4.31
N SER A 346 14.73 16.71 -3.24
CA SER A 346 13.42 16.08 -3.25
C SER A 346 12.64 16.35 -1.97
N LYS A 347 11.32 16.27 -2.08
CA LYS A 347 10.42 16.23 -0.94
C LYS A 347 9.36 15.15 -1.16
N THR A 348 9.13 14.33 -0.14
CA THR A 348 8.02 13.38 -0.08
C THR A 348 7.07 13.77 1.05
N ILE A 349 5.78 13.80 0.76
CA ILE A 349 4.69 14.05 1.71
C ILE A 349 3.58 13.04 1.38
N ASN A 350 3.34 12.09 2.30
CA ASN A 350 2.40 10.99 2.11
C ASN A 350 2.71 10.23 0.80
N PHE A 351 1.76 10.22 -0.14
CA PHE A 351 1.87 9.55 -1.43
C PHE A 351 2.51 10.42 -2.52
N PHE A 352 2.81 11.69 -2.24
CA PHE A 352 3.34 12.64 -3.21
C PHE A 352 4.85 12.83 -3.02
N SER A 353 5.59 12.83 -4.12
CA SER A 353 7.00 13.21 -4.16
C SER A 353 7.27 14.20 -5.28
N VAL A 354 8.13 15.18 -5.00
CA VAL A 354 8.63 16.15 -5.98
C VAL A 354 10.14 16.08 -5.98
N PHE A 355 10.73 16.05 -7.17
CA PHE A 355 12.17 16.07 -7.38
C PHE A 355 12.53 17.20 -8.34
N ASN A 356 13.62 17.90 -8.04
CA ASN A 356 14.34 18.68 -9.03
C ASN A 356 15.79 18.20 -9.06
N ASN A 357 16.26 17.85 -10.25
CA ASN A 357 17.62 17.36 -10.42
C ASN A 357 18.33 18.10 -11.55
N TYR A 358 19.64 18.18 -11.44
CA TYR A 358 20.55 18.50 -12.54
C TYR A 358 21.32 17.23 -12.91
N SER A 359 21.50 16.99 -14.21
CA SER A 359 22.23 15.84 -14.74
C SER A 359 23.26 16.27 -15.78
N TYR A 360 24.46 15.72 -15.64
CA TYR A 360 25.48 15.67 -16.69
C TYR A 360 25.51 14.23 -17.23
N LYS A 361 25.22 14.06 -18.52
CA LYS A 361 25.36 12.78 -19.22
C LYS A 361 26.37 12.90 -20.34
N LEU A 362 27.34 11.99 -20.34
CA LEU A 362 28.26 11.76 -21.44
C LEU A 362 27.92 10.41 -22.08
N SER A 363 27.59 10.41 -23.36
CA SER A 363 27.30 9.22 -24.16
C SER A 363 28.38 9.04 -25.23
N ILE A 364 28.96 7.85 -25.31
CA ILE A 364 29.83 7.42 -26.39
C ILE A 364 29.07 6.39 -27.20
N ILE A 365 28.80 6.69 -28.47
CA ILE A 365 27.97 5.88 -29.35
C ILE A 365 28.81 5.45 -30.54
N ASP A 366 29.03 4.14 -30.65
CA ASP A 366 29.70 3.50 -31.77
C ASP A 366 28.64 2.86 -32.67
N THR A 367 28.40 3.45 -33.84
CA THR A 367 27.47 2.88 -34.84
C THR A 367 28.24 1.93 -35.78
N ASN A 368 27.64 0.78 -36.11
CA ASN A 368 28.15 -0.36 -36.92
C ASN A 368 28.91 -1.48 -36.19
N VAL A 369 28.30 -2.67 -36.12
CA VAL A 369 28.93 -3.95 -35.74
C VAL A 369 28.63 -4.98 -36.83
N GLY A 370 29.60 -5.21 -37.74
CA GLY A 370 29.51 -6.14 -38.89
C GLY A 370 29.99 -5.52 -40.22
N ASP A 371 31.31 -5.34 -40.36
CA ASP A 371 32.12 -4.92 -41.53
C ASP A 371 31.83 -3.55 -42.23
N ILE A 372 32.20 -2.46 -41.53
CA ILE A 372 32.62 -1.09 -41.99
C ILE A 372 31.46 -0.13 -42.37
N ASN A 373 31.34 1.18 -41.99
CA ASN A 373 32.20 2.29 -41.50
C ASN A 373 31.67 2.90 -40.18
N TYR A 374 32.50 3.06 -39.15
CA TYR A 374 32.08 3.56 -37.83
C TYR A 374 31.80 5.08 -37.81
N ARG A 375 30.59 5.50 -37.45
CA ARG A 375 30.36 6.86 -36.96
C ARG A 375 30.43 6.84 -35.44
N TYR A 376 31.56 7.33 -34.93
CA TYR A 376 31.79 7.57 -33.51
C TYR A 376 31.15 8.90 -33.11
N GLU A 377 30.20 8.88 -32.19
CA GLU A 377 29.60 10.08 -31.63
C GLU A 377 29.86 10.17 -30.13
N LYS A 378 30.55 11.24 -29.74
CA LYS A 378 30.65 11.65 -28.34
C LYS A 378 29.63 12.76 -28.10
N VAL A 379 28.60 12.44 -27.32
CA VAL A 379 27.44 13.28 -27.08
C VAL A 379 27.39 13.68 -25.63
N THR A 380 27.15 14.95 -25.36
CA THR A 380 26.89 15.45 -24.00
C THR A 380 25.48 15.98 -23.89
N THR A 381 24.79 15.60 -22.82
CA THR A 381 23.47 16.10 -22.47
C THR A 381 23.54 16.64 -21.04
N ASN A 382 23.52 17.96 -20.90
CA ASN A 382 23.36 18.60 -19.60
C ASN A 382 21.90 19.01 -19.48
N SER A 383 21.22 18.55 -18.44
CA SER A 383 19.79 18.82 -18.28
C SER A 383 19.39 19.05 -16.84
N THR A 384 18.26 19.73 -16.67
CA THR A 384 17.53 19.73 -15.40
C THR A 384 16.18 19.08 -15.60
N ASP A 385 15.78 18.22 -14.66
CA ASP A 385 14.47 17.60 -14.64
C ASP A 385 13.67 18.00 -13.40
N PHE A 386 12.37 18.19 -13.61
CA PHE A 386 11.35 18.32 -12.58
C PHE A 386 10.46 17.09 -12.67
N THR A 387 10.44 16.28 -11.61
CA THR A 387 9.64 15.06 -11.55
C THR A 387 8.60 15.18 -10.44
N PHE A 388 7.34 15.07 -10.80
CA PHE A 388 6.23 14.83 -9.89
C PHE A 388 5.89 13.34 -9.87
N TYR A 389 5.60 12.82 -8.70
CA TYR A 389 5.35 11.41 -8.46
C TYR A 389 4.22 11.27 -7.43
N PHE A 390 3.23 10.43 -7.74
CA PHE A 390 2.16 10.03 -6.83
C PHE A 390 2.00 8.51 -6.87
N ASP A 391 2.03 7.85 -5.71
CA ASP A 391 1.88 6.40 -5.62
C ASP A 391 1.17 6.01 -4.32
N ASN A 392 -0.07 5.55 -4.44
CA ASN A 392 -0.86 5.01 -3.33
C ASN A 392 -1.26 3.55 -3.58
N ARG A 393 -0.49 2.82 -4.39
CA ARG A 393 -0.71 1.39 -4.63
C ARG A 393 -0.54 0.61 -3.33
N ASP A 394 -1.41 -0.38 -3.13
CA ASP A 394 -1.34 -1.29 -1.99
C ASP A 394 -0.10 -2.19 -2.01
N ASN A 395 0.38 -2.58 -3.20
CA ASN A 395 1.60 -3.34 -3.39
C ASN A 395 2.28 -2.91 -4.70
N VAL A 396 3.60 -2.74 -4.69
CA VAL A 396 4.35 -2.29 -5.89
C VAL A 396 4.55 -3.40 -6.93
N LEU A 397 4.69 -4.66 -6.51
CA LEU A 397 4.99 -5.81 -7.38
C LEU A 397 3.72 -6.46 -7.94
N SER A 398 2.65 -6.51 -7.14
CA SER A 398 1.34 -7.00 -7.56
C SER A 398 0.21 -6.14 -6.99
N PRO A 399 0.01 -4.92 -7.55
CA PRO A 399 -1.02 -4.01 -7.07
C PRO A 399 -2.42 -4.59 -7.32
N ALA A 400 -3.28 -4.55 -6.31
CA ALA A 400 -4.68 -4.92 -6.41
C ALA A 400 -5.60 -3.69 -6.38
N ASN A 401 -5.17 -2.61 -5.72
CA ASN A 401 -5.86 -1.33 -5.64
C ASN A 401 -4.87 -0.17 -5.59
N GLY A 402 -5.28 0.96 -6.16
CA GLY A 402 -4.58 2.23 -6.06
C GLY A 402 -4.17 2.78 -7.41
N THR A 403 -3.37 3.83 -7.37
CA THR A 403 -3.00 4.64 -8.52
C THR A 403 -1.53 4.97 -8.44
N TYR A 404 -0.90 4.95 -9.61
CA TYR A 404 0.46 5.42 -9.85
C TYR A 404 0.40 6.54 -10.87
N PHE A 405 1.12 7.63 -10.65
CA PHE A 405 1.18 8.74 -11.58
C PHE A 405 2.53 9.43 -11.49
N THR A 406 3.18 9.66 -12.63
CA THR A 406 4.40 10.44 -12.72
C THR A 406 4.37 11.39 -13.90
N VAL A 407 4.92 12.58 -13.67
CA VAL A 407 5.17 13.58 -14.71
C VAL A 407 6.61 14.02 -14.59
N LEU A 408 7.36 13.86 -15.67
CA LEU A 408 8.73 14.35 -15.81
C LEU A 408 8.73 15.44 -16.86
N PHE A 409 9.31 16.59 -16.52
CA PHE A 409 9.71 17.62 -17.47
C PHE A 409 11.22 17.76 -17.42
N GLU A 410 11.86 17.76 -18.57
CA GLU A 410 13.31 17.89 -18.70
C GLU A 410 13.65 19.00 -19.70
N TYR A 411 14.58 19.86 -19.30
CA TYR A 411 15.17 20.90 -20.12
C TYR A 411 16.66 20.61 -20.30
N ALA A 412 17.07 20.30 -21.52
CA ALA A 412 18.44 19.90 -21.86
C ALA A 412 19.09 20.90 -22.79
N GLY A 413 20.35 21.24 -22.54
CA GLY A 413 21.15 22.14 -23.37
C GLY A 413 20.93 23.62 -23.05
N GLY A 414 20.95 24.49 -24.08
CA GLY A 414 20.76 25.94 -23.93
C GLY A 414 21.82 26.55 -22.99
N ILE A 415 21.38 27.11 -21.86
CA ILE A 415 22.28 27.71 -20.86
C ILE A 415 23.25 26.69 -20.25
N PHE A 416 22.87 25.41 -20.22
CA PHE A 416 23.72 24.34 -19.69
C PHE A 416 24.75 23.85 -20.69
N LYS A 417 24.66 24.31 -21.95
CA LYS A 417 25.45 23.82 -23.10
C LYS A 417 25.30 22.30 -23.26
N GLY A 418 26.03 21.75 -24.23
CA GLY A 418 25.99 20.34 -24.56
C GLY A 418 25.64 20.12 -26.01
N TYR A 419 25.72 18.87 -26.43
CA TYR A 419 25.39 18.45 -27.78
C TYR A 419 23.87 18.52 -28.01
N ASN A 420 23.07 17.95 -27.12
CA ASN A 420 21.60 17.90 -27.25
C ASN A 420 20.92 19.14 -26.65
N ASN A 421 19.96 19.70 -27.40
CA ASN A 421 19.10 20.79 -26.97
C ASN A 421 17.63 20.39 -27.16
N TYR A 422 16.89 20.17 -26.08
CA TYR A 422 15.48 19.79 -26.17
C TYR A 422 14.68 20.11 -24.90
N TYR A 423 13.37 20.23 -25.08
CA TYR A 423 12.39 20.03 -24.01
C TYR A 423 11.82 18.63 -24.11
N LYS A 424 11.73 17.90 -23.00
CA LYS A 424 11.14 16.56 -22.97
C LYS A 424 10.10 16.50 -21.86
N TYR A 425 8.96 15.88 -22.16
CA TYR A 425 8.03 15.48 -21.11
C TYR A 425 7.74 13.98 -21.20
N ILE A 426 7.47 13.38 -20.04
CA ILE A 426 6.94 12.03 -19.92
C ILE A 426 5.82 12.09 -18.90
N VAL A 427 4.65 11.56 -19.26
CA VAL A 427 3.54 11.33 -18.35
C VAL A 427 3.25 9.84 -18.33
N GLU A 428 3.21 9.25 -17.16
CA GLU A 428 2.85 7.84 -16.97
C GLU A 428 1.85 7.72 -15.83
N ALA A 429 0.74 7.03 -16.10
CA ALA A 429 -0.36 6.85 -15.17
C ALA A 429 -0.76 5.38 -15.18
N ALA A 430 -1.01 4.80 -14.01
CA ALA A 430 -1.60 3.48 -13.88
C ALA A 430 -2.66 3.44 -12.79
N TYR A 431 -3.74 2.70 -13.03
CA TYR A 431 -4.88 2.54 -12.15
C TYR A 431 -5.18 1.06 -11.94
N PHE A 432 -5.35 0.67 -10.68
CA PHE A 432 -5.60 -0.71 -10.26
C PHE A 432 -6.87 -0.76 -9.42
N LYS A 433 -7.74 -1.71 -9.74
CA LYS A 433 -8.95 -1.97 -8.95
C LYS A 433 -9.34 -3.43 -8.98
N THR A 434 -9.64 -3.98 -7.81
CA THR A 434 -10.20 -5.33 -7.69
C THR A 434 -11.70 -5.28 -7.54
N PHE A 435 -12.40 -6.01 -8.41
CA PHE A 435 -13.85 -6.21 -8.43
C PHE A 435 -14.19 -7.63 -7.99
N PHE A 436 -15.35 -7.78 -7.33
CA PHE A 436 -15.87 -9.06 -6.84
C PHE A 436 -14.86 -9.88 -6.00
N SER A 437 -13.92 -9.18 -5.35
CA SER A 437 -12.83 -9.78 -4.55
C SER A 437 -11.95 -10.81 -5.29
N ALA A 438 -12.00 -10.84 -6.63
CA ALA A 438 -11.34 -11.89 -7.42
C ALA A 438 -10.73 -11.39 -8.73
N VAL A 439 -11.25 -10.30 -9.31
CA VAL A 439 -10.84 -9.80 -10.62
C VAL A 439 -10.17 -8.44 -10.48
N THR A 440 -8.86 -8.39 -10.64
CA THR A 440 -8.07 -7.15 -10.65
C THR A 440 -7.94 -6.63 -12.07
N THR A 441 -8.44 -5.41 -12.31
CA THR A 441 -8.19 -4.68 -13.55
C THR A 441 -6.99 -3.74 -13.36
N ALA A 442 -6.10 -3.70 -14.33
CA ALA A 442 -4.98 -2.77 -14.41
C ALA A 442 -5.05 -1.99 -15.73
N LEU A 443 -5.04 -0.67 -15.65
CA LEU A 443 -4.96 0.22 -16.80
C LEU A 443 -3.68 1.04 -16.66
N ARG A 444 -2.84 1.06 -17.69
CA ARG A 444 -1.67 1.93 -17.78
C ARG A 444 -1.74 2.78 -19.03
N PHE A 445 -1.25 4.01 -18.91
CA PHE A 445 -1.07 4.95 -19.99
C PHE A 445 0.28 5.65 -19.83
N LYS A 446 1.06 5.71 -20.90
CA LYS A 446 2.34 6.41 -20.99
C LYS A 446 2.35 7.25 -22.26
N THR A 447 2.69 8.53 -22.14
CA THR A 447 2.92 9.41 -23.28
C THR A 447 4.17 10.25 -23.04
N GLY A 448 4.84 10.64 -24.11
CA GLY A 448 5.99 11.53 -24.01
C GLY A 448 6.33 12.16 -25.34
N SER A 449 6.87 13.37 -25.28
CA SER A 449 7.35 14.09 -26.46
C SER A 449 8.70 14.75 -26.17
N ILE A 450 9.55 14.82 -27.19
CA ILE A 450 10.82 15.54 -27.20
C ILE A 450 10.73 16.61 -28.28
N PHE A 451 10.91 17.87 -27.89
CA PHE A 451 10.91 19.04 -28.76
C PHE A 451 12.34 19.58 -28.88
N PRO A 452 13.07 19.23 -29.95
CA PRO A 452 14.40 19.77 -30.19
C PRO A 452 14.32 21.28 -30.45
N TYR A 453 15.31 22.03 -29.96
CA TYR A 453 15.43 23.46 -30.24
C TYR A 453 16.88 23.85 -30.54
N GLY A 454 17.11 25.07 -31.02
CA GLY A 454 18.44 25.55 -31.39
C GLY A 454 19.09 24.63 -32.43
N ILE A 455 20.38 24.33 -32.27
CA ILE A 455 21.13 23.48 -33.21
C ILE A 455 20.50 22.07 -33.37
N SER A 456 19.85 21.55 -32.32
CA SER A 456 19.19 20.23 -32.38
C SER A 456 17.90 20.23 -33.18
N GLN A 457 17.33 21.39 -33.54
CA GLN A 457 16.15 21.46 -34.41
C GLN A 457 16.48 20.95 -35.82
N GLU A 458 17.64 21.30 -36.35
CA GLU A 458 18.12 20.87 -37.67
C GLU A 458 18.92 19.56 -37.58
N ARG A 459 19.83 19.46 -36.60
CA ARG A 459 20.70 18.29 -36.42
C ARG A 459 19.95 17.05 -35.89
N GLY A 460 18.81 17.26 -35.25
CA GLY A 460 18.13 16.25 -34.46
C GLY A 460 18.76 16.04 -33.08
N ILE A 461 18.19 15.10 -32.34
CA ILE A 461 18.67 14.65 -31.02
C ILE A 461 19.38 13.30 -31.17
N SER A 462 20.34 13.04 -30.29
CA SER A 462 21.01 11.75 -30.27
C SER A 462 20.03 10.60 -30.00
N ILE A 463 20.25 9.46 -30.64
CA ILE A 463 19.41 8.26 -30.51
C ILE A 463 19.23 7.80 -29.05
N GLY A 464 20.24 8.01 -28.20
CA GLY A 464 20.17 7.67 -26.78
C GLY A 464 19.12 8.45 -25.98
N GLU A 465 18.57 9.53 -26.54
CA GLU A 465 17.52 10.35 -25.92
C GLU A 465 16.11 9.98 -26.36
N GLN A 466 15.98 9.35 -27.53
CA GLN A 466 14.73 9.04 -28.20
C GLN A 466 13.98 7.90 -27.51
N PHE A 467 12.66 7.89 -27.68
CA PHE A 467 11.80 6.81 -27.20
C PHE A 467 11.89 5.60 -28.13
N LYS A 468 11.61 4.43 -27.54
CA LYS A 468 11.46 3.14 -28.22
C LYS A 468 10.17 2.45 -27.75
N LEU A 469 9.63 1.57 -28.57
CA LEU A 469 8.34 0.92 -28.32
C LEU A 469 8.33 -0.53 -28.86
N GLY A 470 7.69 -1.42 -28.13
CA GLY A 470 7.57 -2.85 -28.45
C GLY A 470 8.23 -3.74 -27.39
N GLY A 471 7.67 -4.92 -27.16
CA GLY A 471 8.19 -5.91 -26.21
C GLY A 471 7.41 -6.01 -24.90
N LEU A 472 7.93 -6.80 -23.96
CA LEU A 472 7.21 -7.26 -22.77
C LEU A 472 6.60 -6.12 -21.92
N THR A 473 7.33 -5.01 -21.76
CA THR A 473 6.97 -3.91 -20.86
C THR A 473 6.20 -2.78 -21.54
N SER A 474 5.87 -2.91 -22.83
CA SER A 474 5.15 -1.88 -23.59
C SER A 474 4.04 -2.45 -24.46
N ILE A 475 4.35 -3.11 -25.58
CA ILE A 475 3.36 -3.74 -26.46
C ILE A 475 3.78 -5.19 -26.68
N ARG A 476 3.03 -6.13 -26.09
CA ARG A 476 3.32 -7.56 -26.25
C ARG A 476 2.84 -8.06 -27.59
N GLY A 477 3.43 -9.14 -28.10
CA GLY A 477 3.11 -9.71 -29.42
C GLY A 477 3.97 -9.14 -30.54
N VAL A 478 4.64 -8.01 -30.32
CA VAL A 478 5.66 -7.47 -31.22
C VAL A 478 7.06 -7.68 -30.65
N ASP A 479 8.07 -7.46 -31.49
CA ASP A 479 9.46 -7.56 -31.06
C ASP A 479 9.83 -6.37 -30.16
N GLU A 480 10.84 -6.58 -29.32
CA GLU A 480 11.37 -5.50 -28.48
C GLU A 480 11.95 -4.39 -29.36
N ASP A 481 11.63 -3.15 -29.01
CA ASP A 481 12.08 -1.94 -29.71
C ASP A 481 11.85 -1.96 -31.23
N SER A 482 10.81 -2.66 -31.73
CA SER A 482 10.59 -2.87 -33.16
C SER A 482 9.51 -1.98 -33.80
N LEU A 483 8.84 -1.12 -33.02
CA LEU A 483 7.73 -0.31 -33.53
C LEU A 483 8.15 1.14 -33.78
N GLY A 484 7.56 1.74 -34.83
CA GLY A 484 7.78 3.14 -35.20
C GLY A 484 8.70 3.33 -36.40
N PRO A 485 9.17 4.55 -36.66
CA PRO A 485 9.99 4.84 -37.83
C PRO A 485 11.44 4.36 -37.65
N LEU A 486 12.04 3.91 -38.74
CA LEU A 486 13.47 3.64 -38.82
C LEU A 486 14.26 4.96 -38.88
N ASN A 487 15.33 5.04 -38.12
CA ASN A 487 16.31 6.12 -38.22
C ASN A 487 17.45 5.78 -39.20
N ALA A 488 18.39 6.72 -39.37
CA ALA A 488 19.48 6.60 -40.32
C ALA A 488 20.43 5.41 -40.10
N ILE A 489 20.40 4.78 -38.91
CA ILE A 489 21.22 3.62 -38.58
C ILE A 489 20.41 2.31 -38.52
N GLY A 490 19.16 2.31 -39.01
CA GLY A 490 18.32 1.11 -39.11
C GLY A 490 17.65 0.68 -37.80
N THR A 491 17.58 1.55 -36.79
CA THR A 491 16.89 1.27 -35.52
C THR A 491 15.57 2.02 -35.44
N HIS A 492 14.57 1.44 -34.76
CA HIS A 492 13.31 2.13 -34.50
C HIS A 492 13.45 3.07 -33.31
N SER A 493 13.24 4.36 -33.53
CA SER A 493 13.27 5.37 -32.47
C SER A 493 12.46 6.61 -32.84
N GLY A 494 11.96 7.31 -31.82
CA GLY A 494 11.08 8.44 -32.04
C GLY A 494 11.14 9.54 -30.98
N ASN A 495 10.66 10.72 -31.36
CA ASN A 495 10.54 11.86 -30.46
C ASN A 495 9.18 11.92 -29.77
N MET A 496 8.19 11.14 -30.21
CA MET A 496 6.87 11.08 -29.61
C MET A 496 6.43 9.63 -29.42
N ILE A 497 5.94 9.29 -28.23
CA ILE A 497 5.44 7.97 -27.86
C ILE A 497 4.06 8.08 -27.22
N VAL A 498 3.18 7.15 -27.56
CA VAL A 498 1.94 6.88 -26.83
C VAL A 498 1.87 5.37 -26.62
N ASN A 499 1.61 4.93 -25.40
CA ASN A 499 1.47 3.53 -25.05
C ASN A 499 0.37 3.37 -24.00
N SER A 500 -0.56 2.44 -24.22
CA SER A 500 -1.58 2.09 -23.26
C SER A 500 -1.68 0.58 -23.13
N ASN A 501 -1.90 0.13 -21.90
CA ASN A 501 -2.04 -1.27 -21.56
C ASN A 501 -3.28 -1.48 -20.70
N PHE A 502 -4.06 -2.49 -21.05
CA PHE A 502 -5.18 -2.94 -20.26
C PHE A 502 -4.98 -4.41 -19.89
N GLU A 503 -5.19 -4.72 -18.62
CA GLU A 503 -5.07 -6.07 -18.07
C GLU A 503 -6.24 -6.40 -17.15
N MET A 504 -6.77 -7.63 -17.29
CA MET A 504 -7.70 -8.24 -16.36
C MET A 504 -7.07 -9.51 -15.81
N ARG A 505 -6.91 -9.58 -14.48
CA ARG A 505 -6.27 -10.69 -13.77
C ARG A 505 -7.31 -11.31 -12.85
N ALA A 506 -7.55 -12.61 -12.96
CA ALA A 506 -8.52 -13.31 -12.13
C ALA A 506 -7.88 -14.54 -11.49
N LEU A 507 -7.98 -14.66 -10.16
CA LEU A 507 -7.63 -15.91 -9.48
C LEU A 507 -8.71 -16.96 -9.77
N VAL A 508 -8.31 -18.08 -10.37
CA VAL A 508 -9.22 -19.17 -10.73
C VAL A 508 -9.16 -20.31 -9.72
N TYR A 509 -8.01 -20.50 -9.06
CA TYR A 509 -7.86 -21.52 -8.01
C TYR A 509 -6.69 -21.20 -7.09
N LYS A 510 -6.97 -20.94 -5.80
CA LYS A 510 -5.96 -20.60 -4.79
C LYS A 510 -5.03 -19.49 -5.27
N PHE A 511 -3.77 -19.81 -5.57
CA PHE A 511 -2.75 -18.89 -6.05
C PHE A 511 -2.61 -18.89 -7.58
N ILE A 512 -3.33 -19.75 -8.31
CA ILE A 512 -3.32 -19.80 -9.77
C ILE A 512 -4.40 -18.87 -10.32
N GLY A 513 -4.02 -18.05 -11.28
CA GLY A 513 -4.89 -17.12 -11.98
C GLY A 513 -4.67 -17.10 -13.48
N ILE A 514 -5.59 -16.43 -14.17
CA ILE A 514 -5.55 -16.16 -15.60
C ILE A 514 -5.49 -14.65 -15.83
N THR A 515 -4.84 -14.25 -16.92
CA THR A 515 -4.77 -12.86 -17.35
C THR A 515 -5.30 -12.74 -18.77
N TYR A 516 -6.12 -11.73 -19.03
CA TYR A 516 -6.41 -11.25 -20.37
C TYR A 516 -5.82 -9.84 -20.49
N PHE A 517 -5.26 -9.52 -21.66
CA PHE A 517 -4.69 -8.21 -21.87
C PHE A 517 -4.84 -7.70 -23.29
N PHE A 518 -4.79 -6.38 -23.39
CA PHE A 518 -4.80 -5.63 -24.63
C PHE A 518 -3.79 -4.50 -24.52
N ASP A 519 -2.84 -4.46 -25.43
CA ASP A 519 -1.81 -3.41 -25.47
C ASP A 519 -1.90 -2.64 -26.78
N THR A 520 -1.67 -1.33 -26.69
CA THR A 520 -1.65 -0.45 -27.84
C THR A 520 -0.61 0.66 -27.71
N GLY A 521 -0.23 1.23 -28.84
CA GLY A 521 0.61 2.42 -28.87
C GLY A 521 1.17 2.71 -30.25
N LEU A 522 1.86 3.84 -30.32
CA LEU A 522 2.52 4.35 -31.51
C LEU A 522 3.81 5.08 -31.13
N LEU A 523 4.69 5.20 -32.11
CA LEU A 523 5.97 5.90 -31.99
C LEU A 523 6.20 6.71 -33.27
N TYR A 524 6.52 8.00 -33.14
CA TYR A 524 6.82 8.88 -34.27
C TYR A 524 8.15 9.61 -34.14
N SER A 525 8.73 9.94 -35.30
CA SER A 525 10.02 10.64 -35.42
C SER A 525 9.91 12.13 -35.07
N LYS A 526 8.76 12.76 -35.28
CA LYS A 526 8.51 14.18 -34.99
C LYS A 526 7.27 14.34 -34.11
N THR A 527 7.28 15.41 -33.31
CA THR A 527 6.12 15.84 -32.52
C THR A 527 5.08 16.50 -33.42
N GLY A 528 3.80 16.18 -33.25
CA GLY A 528 2.73 16.74 -34.08
C GLY A 528 1.39 16.06 -33.84
N ALA A 529 0.45 16.23 -34.79
CA ALA A 529 -0.79 15.46 -34.80
C ALA A 529 -0.47 13.98 -35.03
N PHE A 530 -1.19 13.11 -34.33
CA PHE A 530 -1.14 11.67 -34.56
C PHE A 530 -2.47 11.18 -35.13
N TYR A 531 -2.40 10.09 -35.88
CA TYR A 531 -3.55 9.43 -36.47
C TYR A 531 -3.84 8.16 -35.69
N PHE A 532 -5.11 7.92 -35.34
CA PHE A 532 -5.52 6.71 -34.64
C PHE A 532 -5.26 5.44 -35.47
N ASP A 533 -5.24 5.56 -36.79
CA ASP A 533 -4.97 4.46 -37.72
C ASP A 533 -3.54 3.91 -37.61
N ASP A 534 -2.61 4.69 -37.05
CA ASP A 534 -1.20 4.29 -36.87
C ASP A 534 -0.96 3.56 -35.53
N LEU A 535 -2.00 3.38 -34.71
CA LEU A 535 -1.89 2.60 -33.47
C LEU A 535 -1.71 1.12 -33.79
N ILE A 536 -0.72 0.50 -33.15
CA ILE A 536 -0.62 -0.95 -33.12
C ILE A 536 -1.52 -1.47 -32.01
N PHE A 537 -2.32 -2.50 -32.31
CA PHE A 537 -3.18 -3.18 -31.36
C PHE A 537 -2.73 -4.62 -31.21
N THR A 538 -2.62 -5.06 -29.97
CA THR A 538 -2.22 -6.43 -29.64
C THR A 538 -3.12 -6.97 -28.55
N GLY A 539 -3.35 -8.28 -28.56
CA GLY A 539 -4.17 -8.95 -27.57
C GLY A 539 -3.53 -10.26 -27.14
N GLY A 540 -3.81 -10.67 -25.91
CA GLY A 540 -3.23 -11.88 -25.39
C GLY A 540 -3.91 -12.44 -24.14
N LEU A 541 -3.47 -13.65 -23.82
CA LEU A 541 -3.92 -14.44 -22.68
C LEU A 541 -2.69 -14.93 -21.92
N GLY A 542 -2.81 -15.06 -20.61
CA GLY A 542 -1.75 -15.58 -19.77
C GLY A 542 -2.28 -16.38 -18.60
N VAL A 543 -1.38 -17.12 -17.98
CA VAL A 543 -1.59 -17.82 -16.71
C VAL A 543 -0.55 -17.33 -15.72
N PHE A 544 -0.93 -17.19 -14.45
CA PHE A 544 0.00 -16.77 -13.41
C PHE A 544 -0.17 -17.55 -12.12
N ALA A 545 0.92 -17.63 -11.35
CA ALA A 545 0.95 -18.08 -9.97
C ALA A 545 1.31 -16.89 -9.08
N ALA A 546 0.42 -16.52 -8.16
CA ALA A 546 0.65 -15.48 -7.17
C ALA A 546 1.62 -15.97 -6.10
N THR A 547 2.74 -15.26 -5.92
CA THR A 547 3.76 -15.58 -4.92
C THR A 547 4.09 -14.36 -4.06
N LEU A 548 4.84 -14.58 -2.97
CA LEU A 548 5.31 -13.50 -2.09
C LEU A 548 6.24 -12.50 -2.80
N PHE A 549 6.87 -12.89 -3.90
CA PHE A 549 7.81 -12.06 -4.66
C PHE A 549 7.20 -11.48 -5.94
N GLY A 550 5.87 -11.58 -6.09
CA GLY A 550 5.12 -11.16 -7.28
C GLY A 550 4.57 -12.34 -8.09
N ASN A 551 3.86 -12.06 -9.18
CA ASN A 551 3.24 -13.08 -10.03
C ASN A 551 4.30 -13.74 -10.92
N ILE A 552 4.44 -15.07 -10.86
CA ILE A 552 5.18 -15.81 -11.89
C ILE A 552 4.18 -16.10 -13.01
N ARG A 553 4.42 -15.56 -14.21
CA ARG A 553 3.42 -15.60 -15.29
C ARG A 553 3.99 -16.03 -16.63
N PHE A 554 3.13 -16.67 -17.41
CA PHE A 554 3.35 -17.02 -18.80
C PHE A 554 2.26 -16.36 -19.64
N ASP A 555 2.66 -15.50 -20.59
CA ASP A 555 1.76 -14.74 -21.44
C ASP A 555 1.96 -15.12 -22.91
N MET A 556 0.87 -15.15 -23.67
CA MET A 556 0.83 -15.34 -25.11
C MET A 556 0.16 -14.12 -25.74
N ALA A 557 0.81 -13.50 -26.73
CA ALA A 557 0.30 -12.28 -27.37
C ALA A 557 0.49 -12.32 -28.89
N LYS A 558 -0.40 -11.65 -29.61
CA LYS A 558 -0.31 -11.48 -31.06
C LYS A 558 -0.76 -10.07 -31.48
N PRO A 559 -0.16 -9.47 -32.53
CA PRO A 559 -0.71 -8.30 -33.20
C PRO A 559 -2.08 -8.59 -33.82
N LEU A 560 -2.99 -7.62 -33.70
CA LEU A 560 -4.39 -7.72 -34.15
C LEU A 560 -4.64 -7.00 -35.47
N ASN A 561 -3.92 -5.90 -35.72
CA ASN A 561 -4.06 -5.07 -36.92
C ASN A 561 -2.81 -5.04 -37.81
N GLU A 562 -1.82 -5.90 -37.53
CA GLU A 562 -0.64 -6.12 -38.37
C GLU A 562 -0.34 -7.61 -38.51
N ALA A 563 0.45 -7.96 -39.53
CA ALA A 563 0.94 -9.31 -39.69
C ALA A 563 2.01 -9.61 -38.63
N GLY A 564 1.81 -10.68 -37.84
CA GLY A 564 2.77 -11.13 -36.86
C GLY A 564 2.45 -12.52 -36.32
N SER A 565 3.48 -13.26 -35.96
CA SER A 565 3.33 -14.55 -35.29
C SER A 565 2.97 -14.37 -33.80
N MET A 566 2.37 -15.39 -33.20
CA MET A 566 2.18 -15.46 -31.76
C MET A 566 3.54 -15.38 -31.05
N LYS A 567 3.64 -14.60 -29.98
CA LYS A 567 4.81 -14.51 -29.11
C LYS A 567 4.49 -14.96 -27.71
N TYR A 568 5.53 -15.43 -27.03
CA TYR A 568 5.43 -16.04 -25.71
C TYR A 568 6.37 -15.31 -24.76
N TYR A 569 5.89 -15.04 -23.56
CA TYR A 569 6.64 -14.34 -22.53
C TYR A 569 6.56 -15.10 -21.22
N PHE A 570 7.67 -15.14 -20.50
CA PHE A 570 7.73 -15.59 -19.11
C PHE A 570 8.31 -14.46 -18.28
N SER A 571 7.69 -14.12 -17.15
CA SER A 571 8.16 -13.05 -16.27
C SER A 571 7.78 -13.28 -14.81
N ILE A 572 8.49 -12.57 -13.92
CA ILE A 572 8.16 -12.46 -12.50
C ILE A 572 7.73 -11.02 -12.23
N GLY A 573 6.61 -10.86 -11.53
CA GLY A 573 5.93 -9.58 -11.37
C GLY A 573 4.97 -9.30 -12.54
N ASN A 574 4.27 -8.18 -12.47
CA ASN A 574 3.45 -7.71 -13.57
C ASN A 574 4.29 -6.83 -14.51
N PRO A 575 4.03 -6.85 -15.84
CA PRO A 575 4.77 -6.02 -16.78
C PRO A 575 4.61 -4.51 -16.55
N PHE A 576 3.50 -4.12 -15.91
CA PHE A 576 3.16 -2.75 -15.53
C PHE A 576 2.21 -2.68 -14.33
#